data_AF-A0A6P0WZF8-F1
#
_entry.id   AF-A0A6P0WZF8-F1
#
_cell.length_a   1.000
_cell.length_b   1.000
_cell.length_c   1.000
_cell.angle_alpha   90.00
_cell.angle_beta   90.00
_cell.angle_gamma   90.00
#
_symmetry.space_group_name_H-M   'P 1'
#
loop_
_entity.id
_entity.type
_entity.pdbx_description
1 polymer ?
#
loop_
_entity_poly.entity_id
_entity_poly.type
_entity_poly.pdbx_seq_one_letter_code
_entity_poly.pdbx_strand_id
1 'polypeptide(L)' 'MTLPELQRAIYQLSVEEQFVLLETLVQALKVRNQPKLDRHTLVNQLRGCLKKTGQSGLTDADIELMREERLVEKYLK' A
#
# COMPACT_ATOMS: atom_id res chain seq x y z
N MET A 1 -23.22 30.37 -6.91
CA MET A 1 -23.28 29.30 -5.89
C MET A 1 -22.30 29.65 -4.79
N THR A 2 -22.79 30.38 -3.80
CA THR A 2 -22.08 30.63 -2.54
C THR A 2 -22.29 29.43 -1.60
N LEU A 3 -21.38 29.23 -0.62
CA LEU A 3 -21.53 28.14 0.36
C LEU A 3 -22.90 28.14 1.08
N PRO A 4 -23.47 29.30 1.48
CA PRO A 4 -24.79 29.35 2.10
C PRO A 4 -25.93 28.92 1.17
N GLU A 5 -25.84 29.23 -0.13
CA GLU A 5 -26.83 28.78 -1.13
C GLU A 5 -26.83 27.25 -1.25
N LEU A 6 -25.64 26.64 -1.26
CA LEU A 6 -25.50 25.18 -1.33
C LEU A 6 -26.08 24.49 -0.08
N GLN A 7 -25.83 25.06 1.11
CA GLN A 7 -26.38 24.55 2.36
C GLN A 7 -27.91 24.56 2.36
N ARG A 8 -28.53 25.64 1.86
CA ARG A 8 -29.99 25.72 1.73
C ARG A 8 -30.53 24.72 0.71
N ALA A 9 -29.84 24.52 -0.41
CA ALA A 9 -30.23 23.56 -1.43
C ALA A 9 -30.19 22.11 -0.92
N ILE A 10 -29.25 21.76 -0.02
CA ILE A 10 -29.18 20.41 0.58
C ILE A 10 -30.44 20.06 1.36
N TYR A 11 -31.01 21.02 2.10
CA TYR A 11 -32.24 20.78 2.87
C TYR A 11 -33.50 20.68 2.00
N GLN A 12 -33.43 21.04 0.72
CA GLN A 12 -34.53 20.92 -0.23
C GLN A 12 -34.53 19.56 -0.96
N LEU A 13 -33.44 18.81 -0.86
CA LEU A 13 -33.30 17.49 -1.47
C LEU A 13 -34.03 16.42 -0.65
N SER A 14 -34.47 15.37 -1.35
CA SER A 14 -34.92 14.14 -0.69
C SER A 14 -33.79 13.45 0.08
N VAL A 15 -34.14 12.58 1.03
CA VAL A 15 -33.15 11.85 1.84
C VAL A 15 -32.19 11.04 0.96
N GLU A 16 -32.70 10.38 -0.09
CA GLU A 16 -31.90 9.59 -1.02
C GLU A 16 -30.86 10.45 -1.76
N GLU A 17 -31.29 11.61 -2.27
CA GLU A 17 -30.40 12.56 -2.95
C GLU A 17 -29.33 13.12 -2.01
N GLN A 18 -29.66 13.35 -0.73
CA GLN A 18 -28.69 13.79 0.27
C GLN A 18 -27.60 12.74 0.50
N PHE A 19 -27.95 11.45 0.54
CA PHE A 19 -26.98 10.36 0.67
C PHE A 19 -26.08 10.24 -0.56
N VAL A 20 -26.65 10.32 -1.77
CA VAL A 20 -25.86 10.33 -3.02
C VAL A 20 -24.87 11.50 -3.03
N LEU A 21 -25.32 12.68 -2.60
CA LEU A 21 -24.48 13.87 -2.54
C LEU A 21 -23.34 13.70 -1.51
N LEU A 22 -23.64 13.12 -0.35
CA LEU A 22 -22.66 12.82 0.69
C LEU A 22 -21.59 11.84 0.19
N GLU A 23 -21.97 10.75 -0.46
CA GLU A 23 -21.03 9.78 -1.05
C GLU A 23 -20.12 10.45 -2.07
N THR A 24 -20.70 11.27 -2.95
CA THR A 24 -19.97 12.03 -3.97
C THR A 24 -18.94 12.96 -3.33
N LEU A 25 -19.32 13.64 -2.24
CA LEU A 25 -18.45 14.58 -1.52
C LEU A 25 -17.32 13.85 -0.80
N VAL A 26 -17.61 12.73 -0.15
CA VAL A 26 -16.61 11.84 0.45
C VAL A 26 -15.62 11.34 -0.59
N GLN A 27 -16.10 10.95 -1.77
CA GLN A 27 -15.24 10.47 -2.85
C GLN A 27 -14.33 11.57 -3.40
N ALA A 28 -14.86 12.79 -3.59
CA ALA A 28 -14.08 13.94 -4.02
C ALA A 28 -12.97 14.29 -3.03
N LEU A 29 -13.28 14.21 -1.73
CA LEU A 29 -12.30 14.42 -0.66
C LEU A 29 -11.25 13.30 -0.61
N LYS A 30 -11.65 12.03 -0.77
CA LYS A 30 -10.73 10.90 -0.85
C LYS A 30 -9.73 11.04 -1.98
N VAL A 31 -10.18 11.46 -3.17
CA VAL A 31 -9.30 11.68 -4.33
C VAL A 31 -8.29 12.79 -4.06
N ARG A 32 -8.72 13.90 -3.46
CA ARG A 32 -7.82 15.01 -3.11
C ARG A 32 -6.84 14.69 -1.98
N ASN A 33 -7.28 13.90 -1.02
CA ASN A 33 -6.52 13.51 0.17
C ASN A 33 -5.90 12.13 0.04
N GLN A 34 -5.79 11.55 -1.17
CA GLN A 34 -4.99 10.35 -1.32
C GLN A 34 -3.59 10.68 -0.82
N PRO A 35 -3.11 10.03 0.26
CA PRO A 35 -1.76 10.25 0.73
C PRO A 35 -0.87 9.94 -0.47
N LYS A 36 -0.12 10.94 -0.94
CA LYS A 36 0.90 10.72 -1.96
C LYS A 36 1.72 9.56 -1.44
N LEU A 37 1.62 8.42 -2.12
CA LEU A 37 2.32 7.21 -1.74
C LEU A 37 3.77 7.62 -1.56
N ASP A 38 4.25 7.62 -0.31
CA ASP A 38 5.60 8.08 -0.04
C ASP A 38 6.54 7.03 -0.63
N ARG A 39 7.01 7.32 -1.83
CA ARG A 39 7.85 6.43 -2.62
C ARG A 39 9.11 6.06 -1.84
N HIS A 40 9.60 6.95 -0.97
CA HIS A 40 10.73 6.63 -0.10
C HIS A 40 10.37 5.59 0.93
N THR A 41 9.22 5.73 1.60
CA THR A 41 8.74 4.73 2.55
C THR A 41 8.47 3.38 1.86
N LEU A 42 7.85 3.37 0.67
CA LEU A 42 7.62 2.15 -0.10
C LEU A 42 8.94 1.47 -0.51
N VAL A 43 9.89 2.25 -1.05
CA VAL A 43 11.22 1.72 -1.44
C VAL A 43 11.97 1.18 -0.22
N ASN A 44 11.87 1.83 0.94
CA ASN A 44 12.48 1.34 2.18
C ASN A 44 11.83 0.05 2.69
N GLN A 45 10.50 -0.09 2.60
CA GLN A 45 9.78 -1.32 2.92
C GLN A 45 10.16 -2.46 1.96
N LEU A 46 10.33 -2.16 0.68
CA LEU A 46 10.72 -3.13 -0.34
C LEU A 46 12.23 -3.43 -0.35
N ARG A 47 13.06 -2.64 0.33
CA ARG A 47 14.52 -2.83 0.40
C ARG A 47 14.94 -4.16 1.06
N GLY A 48 14.06 -4.80 1.83
CA GLY A 48 14.29 -6.16 2.34
C GLY A 48 14.02 -7.27 1.31
N CYS A 49 13.14 -7.01 0.34
CA CYS A 49 12.76 -7.94 -0.72
C CYS A 49 13.61 -7.75 -1.99
N LEU A 50 14.03 -6.51 -2.25
CA LEU A 50 14.94 -6.15 -3.32
C LEU A 50 16.36 -6.41 -2.80
N LYS A 51 17.09 -7.33 -3.46
CA LYS A 51 18.47 -7.68 -3.12
C LYS A 51 19.26 -6.39 -2.81
N LYS A 52 19.90 -6.33 -1.64
CA LYS A 52 20.69 -5.16 -1.24
C LYS A 52 21.66 -4.82 -2.37
N THR A 53 21.69 -3.57 -2.81
CA THR A 53 22.64 -3.10 -3.83
C THR A 53 24.06 -3.43 -3.38
N GLY A 54 24.71 -4.36 -4.07
CA GLY A 54 26.06 -4.88 -3.75
C GLY A 54 26.11 -6.30 -3.19
N GLN A 55 24.99 -6.92 -2.82
CA GLN A 55 24.97 -8.37 -2.55
C GLN A 55 24.80 -9.12 -3.86
N SER A 56 25.87 -9.80 -4.31
CA SER A 56 25.72 -10.88 -5.27
C SER A 56 24.71 -11.88 -4.71
N GLY A 57 23.78 -12.35 -5.54
CA GLY A 57 22.90 -13.45 -5.13
C GLY A 57 23.74 -14.64 -4.67
N LEU A 58 23.18 -15.47 -3.78
CA LEU A 58 23.80 -16.74 -3.39
C LEU A 58 24.27 -17.45 -4.65
N THR A 59 25.57 -17.77 -4.68
CA THR A 59 26.16 -18.51 -5.79
C THR A 59 25.77 -19.97 -5.68
N ASP A 60 25.87 -20.72 -6.77
CA ASP A 60 25.55 -22.14 -6.77
C ASP A 60 26.39 -22.92 -5.74
N ALA A 61 27.61 -22.46 -5.46
CA ALA A 61 28.46 -22.99 -4.40
C ALA A 61 27.89 -22.74 -2.99
N ASP A 62 27.36 -21.54 -2.73
CA ASP A 62 26.70 -21.23 -1.46
C ASP A 62 25.44 -22.08 -1.25
N ILE A 63 24.73 -22.37 -2.34
CA ILE A 63 23.50 -23.17 -2.32
C ILE A 63 23.82 -24.64 -2.02
N GLU A 64 24.89 -25.19 -2.59
CA GLU A 64 25.35 -26.56 -2.31
C GLU A 64 25.79 -26.72 -0.84
N LEU A 65 26.54 -25.74 -0.31
CA LEU A 65 26.96 -25.75 1.09
C LEU A 65 25.76 -25.75 2.06
N MET A 66 24.75 -24.93 1.79
CA MET A 66 23.51 -24.92 2.58
C MET A 66 22.72 -26.24 2.48
N ARG A 67 22.80 -26.95 1.36
CA ARG A 67 22.17 -28.27 1.20
C ARG A 67 22.88 -29.31 2.04
N GLU A 68 24.22 -29.33 2.01
CA GLU A 68 25.03 -30.25 2.81
C GLU A 68 24.78 -30.05 4.30
N GLU A 69 24.78 -28.81 4.79
CA GLU A 69 24.47 -28.49 6.19
C GLU A 69 23.08 -29.02 6.60
N ARG A 70 22.06 -28.80 5.77
CA ARG A 70 20.70 -29.30 6.03
C ARG A 70 20.59 -30.83 5.97
N LEU A 71 21.36 -31.47 5.09
CA LEU A 71 21.39 -32.93 4.98
C LEU A 71 22.04 -33.54 6.22
N VAL A 72 23.12 -32.93 6.72
CA VAL A 72 23.76 -33.33 7.99
C VAL A 72 22.78 -33.17 9.15
N GLU A 73 22.10 -32.02 9.26
CA GLU A 73 21.12 -31.81 10.33
C GLU A 73 19.93 -32.78 10.28
N LYS A 74 19.51 -33.20 9.08
CA LYS A 74 18.34 -34.07 8.91
C LYS A 74 18.66 -35.54 9.15
N TYR A 75 19.86 -35.98 8.82
CA TYR A 75 20.20 -37.41 8.77
C TYR A 75 21.34 -37.84 9.71
N LEU A 76 22.06 -36.90 10.31
CA LEU A 76 23.20 -37.17 11.21
C LEU A 76 23.02 -36.57 12.61
N LYS A 77 21.80 -36.11 12.96
CA LYS A 77 21.38 -35.79 14.33
C LYS A 77 20.41 -36.83 14.86
#